data_AF-A0A350C256-F1
#
_entry.id   AF-A0A350C256-F1
#
_cell.length_a   1.000
_cell.length_b   1.000
_cell.length_c   1.000
_cell.angle_alpha   90.00
_cell.angle_beta   90.00
_cell.angle_gamma   90.00
#
_symmetry.space_group_name_H-M   'P 1'
#
loop_
_entity.id
_entity.type
_entity.pdbx_description
1 polymer ?
#
loop_
_entity_poly.entity_id
_entity_poly.type
_entity_poly.pdbx_seq_one_letter_code
_entity_poly.pdbx_strand_id
1 'polypeptide(L)'
;MGLRYEIVIDDEACDYTITCNFQTLQIANFFFKDDRVEHLYQLDNLPSAVNFSDIELENTQFSQVSFFGNSSWSKQEGGFKWGNDIVAASFYMLTRWEETVIENKDEHNRFLAIDSLAYKNNFLQRPIVNEYVEILYHTLKSFGLDQIRKVRKYTTLATHDVDRPFLWDSTLGKIKSIGASLLIRRNKEEIKLRAQNIVTGTDPFDTFDLLMDMSESIGEKAYFFFMAGGETEFDNFYQLGQPVVIDLIKRIKKRNHCIGIHPSYNTYNNTEM
;
A
#
# COMPACT_ATOMS: atom_id res chain seq x y z
N MET A 1 -16.17 -9.16 1.68
CA MET A 1 -17.63 -8.90 1.84
C MET A 1 -18.16 -9.23 3.24
N GLY A 2 -17.50 -10.09 4.02
CA GLY A 2 -17.94 -10.44 5.37
C GLY A 2 -19.20 -11.32 5.40
N LEU A 3 -19.43 -12.05 4.31
CA LEU A 3 -20.49 -13.04 4.20
C LEU A 3 -20.01 -14.34 4.83
N ARG A 4 -20.94 -15.13 5.37
CA ARG A 4 -20.72 -16.54 5.72
C ARG A 4 -20.75 -17.36 4.44
N TYR A 5 -19.78 -18.25 4.29
CA TYR A 5 -19.62 -19.13 3.14
C TYR A 5 -18.98 -20.45 3.57
N GLU A 6 -19.10 -21.46 2.72
CA GLU A 6 -18.40 -22.74 2.80
C GLU A 6 -17.51 -22.87 1.57
N ILE A 7 -16.33 -23.49 1.73
CA ILE A 7 -15.46 -23.83 0.61
C ILE A 7 -15.62 -25.33 0.36
N VAL A 8 -15.96 -25.67 -0.87
CA VAL A 8 -15.95 -27.05 -1.36
C VAL A 8 -14.80 -27.17 -2.36
N ILE A 9 -13.97 -28.19 -2.17
CA ILE A 9 -12.87 -28.50 -3.08
C ILE A 9 -13.34 -29.65 -3.97
N ASP A 10 -13.22 -29.47 -5.27
CA ASP A 10 -13.55 -30.44 -6.29
C ASP A 10 -12.38 -30.54 -7.28
N ASP A 11 -11.69 -31.68 -7.28
CA ASP A 11 -10.50 -31.92 -8.09
C ASP A 11 -10.81 -31.97 -9.59
N GLU A 12 -12.08 -32.14 -9.98
CA GLU A 12 -12.52 -32.11 -11.37
C GLU A 12 -12.96 -30.72 -11.84
N ALA A 13 -13.02 -29.74 -10.94
CA ALA A 13 -13.49 -28.39 -11.26
C ALA A 13 -12.47 -27.61 -12.11
N CYS A 14 -12.85 -27.35 -13.36
CA CYS A 14 -12.04 -26.52 -14.28
C CYS A 14 -12.17 -25.01 -14.03
N ASP A 15 -13.26 -24.56 -13.41
CA ASP A 15 -13.65 -23.16 -13.18
C ASP A 15 -14.14 -22.98 -11.74
N TYR A 16 -14.18 -21.74 -11.25
CA TYR A 16 -14.75 -21.46 -9.93
C TYR A 16 -16.27 -21.38 -10.01
N THR A 17 -16.96 -21.98 -9.04
CA THR A 17 -18.41 -21.90 -8.92
C THR A 17 -18.80 -21.30 -7.57
N ILE A 18 -19.63 -20.26 -7.60
CA ILE A 18 -20.24 -19.67 -6.40
C ILE A 18 -21.73 -19.93 -6.46
N THR A 19 -22.23 -20.69 -5.49
CA THR A 19 -23.67 -20.99 -5.35
C THR A 19 -24.28 -20.12 -4.27
N CYS A 20 -25.41 -19.48 -4.57
CA CYS A 20 -26.22 -18.76 -3.60
C CYS A 20 -27.69 -19.12 -3.84
N ASN A 21 -28.36 -19.65 -2.81
CA ASN A 21 -29.68 -20.26 -2.93
C ASN A 21 -29.70 -21.33 -4.04
N PHE A 22 -30.53 -21.14 -5.08
CA PHE A 22 -30.66 -22.06 -6.21
C PHE A 22 -29.96 -21.57 -7.47
N GLN A 23 -29.11 -20.53 -7.36
CA GLN A 23 -28.44 -19.93 -8.50
C GLN A 23 -26.91 -20.03 -8.38
N THR A 24 -26.24 -20.10 -9.53
CA THR A 24 -24.80 -20.28 -9.63
C THR A 24 -24.15 -19.18 -10.47
N LEU A 25 -22.99 -18.72 -10.00
CA LEU A 25 -22.08 -17.88 -10.77
C LEU A 25 -20.86 -18.73 -11.09
N GLN A 26 -20.66 -19.04 -12.38
CA GLN A 26 -19.44 -19.66 -12.87
C GLN A 26 -18.44 -18.56 -13.25
N ILE A 27 -17.24 -18.61 -12.71
CA ILE A 27 -16.14 -17.69 -12.98
C ILE A 27 -15.04 -18.50 -13.65
N ALA A 28 -14.57 -18.03 -14.82
CA ALA A 28 -13.49 -18.68 -15.52
C ALA A 28 -12.24 -18.79 -14.64
N ASN A 29 -11.59 -19.95 -14.65
CA ASN A 29 -10.22 -20.09 -14.18
C ASN A 29 -9.31 -20.13 -15.42
N PHE A 30 -8.46 -19.13 -15.59
CA PHE A 30 -7.53 -18.99 -16.70
C PHE A 30 -6.08 -19.20 -16.25
N PHE A 31 -5.75 -18.83 -15.00
CA PHE A 31 -4.36 -18.79 -14.54
C PHE A 31 -3.97 -19.96 -13.65
N PHE A 32 -4.79 -20.31 -12.67
CA PHE A 32 -4.47 -21.32 -11.66
C PHE A 32 -4.77 -22.73 -12.18
N LYS A 33 -3.98 -23.18 -13.16
CA LYS A 33 -4.06 -24.50 -13.80
C LYS A 33 -2.97 -25.46 -13.34
N ASP A 34 -1.99 -24.95 -12.60
CA ASP A 34 -0.82 -25.67 -12.08
C ASP A 34 -0.54 -25.12 -10.68
N ASP A 35 -0.17 -25.98 -9.73
CA ASP A 35 0.14 -25.60 -8.34
C ASP A 35 1.62 -25.20 -8.17
N ARG A 36 2.45 -25.39 -9.20
CA ARG A 36 3.88 -25.06 -9.17
C ARG A 36 4.10 -23.56 -9.33
N VAL A 37 4.56 -22.93 -8.26
CA VAL A 37 4.89 -21.50 -8.15
C VAL A 37 5.85 -21.07 -9.27
N GLU A 38 6.87 -21.88 -9.56
CA GLU A 38 7.86 -21.65 -10.59
C GLU A 38 7.28 -21.65 -12.01
N HIS A 39 6.10 -22.23 -12.21
CA HIS A 39 5.42 -22.20 -13.50
C HIS A 39 4.46 -21.03 -13.63
N LEU A 40 3.88 -20.56 -12.52
CA LEU A 40 2.86 -19.51 -12.52
C LEU A 40 3.47 -18.11 -12.66
N TYR A 41 4.50 -17.80 -11.90
CA TYR A 41 5.04 -16.43 -11.80
C TYR A 41 6.19 -16.21 -12.77
N GLN A 42 5.86 -16.33 -14.05
CA GLN A 42 6.77 -16.18 -15.18
C GLN A 42 6.32 -15.04 -16.08
N LEU A 43 7.27 -14.42 -16.78
CA LEU A 43 7.01 -13.30 -17.68
C LEU A 43 5.94 -13.66 -18.74
N ASP A 44 5.98 -14.89 -19.26
CA ASP A 44 5.05 -15.40 -20.28
C ASP A 44 3.60 -15.52 -19.79
N ASN A 45 3.38 -15.55 -18.47
CA ASN A 45 2.04 -15.62 -17.89
C ASN A 45 1.49 -14.24 -17.49
N LEU A 46 2.22 -13.16 -17.76
CA LEU A 46 1.66 -11.83 -17.61
C LEU A 46 0.48 -11.64 -18.58
N PRO A 47 -0.56 -10.91 -18.19
CA PRO A 47 -1.63 -10.53 -19.10
C PRO A 47 -1.10 -9.84 -20.36
N SER A 48 -1.39 -10.43 -21.52
CA SER A 48 -1.01 -9.88 -22.82
C SER A 48 -2.02 -8.87 -23.37
N ALA A 49 -3.24 -8.87 -22.83
CA ALA A 49 -4.32 -7.97 -23.24
C ALA A 49 -5.16 -7.52 -22.04
N VAL A 50 -5.64 -6.28 -22.11
CA VAL A 50 -6.58 -5.70 -21.17
C VAL A 50 -7.83 -5.30 -21.94
N ASN A 51 -8.98 -5.81 -21.51
CA ASN A 51 -10.26 -5.52 -22.12
C ASN A 51 -11.11 -4.67 -21.17
N PHE A 52 -11.77 -3.67 -21.74
CA PHE A 52 -12.76 -2.85 -21.03
C PHE A 52 -14.13 -3.22 -21.57
N SER A 53 -15.07 -3.51 -20.68
CA SER A 53 -16.45 -3.74 -21.07
C SER A 53 -17.39 -3.31 -19.95
N ASP A 54 -18.66 -3.19 -20.29
CA ASP A 54 -19.70 -2.97 -19.31
C ASP A 54 -20.51 -4.25 -19.10
N ILE A 55 -20.89 -4.47 -17.85
CA ILE A 55 -21.82 -5.50 -17.40
C ILE A 55 -23.10 -4.80 -16.99
N GLU A 56 -24.23 -5.33 -17.44
CA GLU A 56 -25.53 -4.92 -16.94
C GLU A 56 -26.10 -6.00 -16.01
N LEU A 57 -26.49 -5.59 -14.80
CA LEU A 57 -27.10 -6.46 -13.81
C LEU A 57 -28.22 -5.70 -13.09
N GLU A 58 -29.46 -6.19 -13.21
CA GLU A 58 -30.65 -5.59 -12.59
C GLU A 58 -30.79 -4.07 -12.83
N ASN A 59 -30.56 -3.63 -14.08
CA ASN A 59 -30.55 -2.22 -14.50
C ASN A 59 -29.40 -1.37 -13.90
N THR A 60 -28.41 -2.01 -13.29
CA THR A 60 -27.17 -1.34 -12.86
C THR A 60 -26.05 -1.68 -13.83
N GLN A 61 -25.38 -0.66 -14.35
CA GLN A 61 -24.23 -0.81 -15.24
C GLN A 61 -22.94 -0.78 -14.43
N PHE A 62 -22.06 -1.75 -14.66
CA PHE A 62 -20.74 -1.84 -14.06
C PHE A 62 -19.68 -1.87 -15.16
N SER A 63 -18.71 -0.96 -15.12
CA SER A 63 -17.55 -1.05 -16.01
C SER A 63 -16.52 -2.01 -15.43
N GLN A 64 -16.21 -3.09 -16.13
CA GLN A 64 -15.17 -4.04 -15.74
C GLN A 64 -13.90 -3.85 -16.56
N VAL A 65 -12.78 -4.26 -15.96
CA VAL A 65 -11.51 -4.47 -16.64
C VAL A 65 -11.19 -5.95 -16.57
N SER A 66 -10.87 -6.59 -17.69
CA SER A 66 -10.56 -8.02 -17.76
C SER A 66 -9.18 -8.22 -18.37
N PHE A 67 -8.29 -8.89 -17.62
CA PHE A 67 -6.91 -9.16 -18.05
C PHE A 67 -6.45 -10.59 -17.74
N PHE A 68 -7.32 -11.42 -17.16
CA PHE A 68 -7.22 -12.88 -17.22
C PHE A 68 -8.54 -13.45 -17.74
N GLY A 69 -8.47 -14.31 -18.76
CA GLY A 69 -9.66 -14.78 -19.48
C GLY A 69 -10.19 -13.75 -20.49
N ASN A 70 -11.51 -13.52 -20.49
CA ASN A 70 -12.17 -12.60 -21.42
C ASN A 70 -13.24 -11.74 -20.72
N SER A 71 -13.80 -10.77 -21.44
CA SER A 71 -14.76 -9.81 -20.88
C SER A 71 -16.22 -10.27 -20.95
N SER A 72 -16.49 -11.55 -21.27
CA SER A 72 -17.85 -12.05 -21.42
C SER A 72 -18.59 -12.10 -20.10
N TRP A 73 -19.86 -11.71 -20.17
CA TRP A 73 -20.84 -11.83 -19.11
C TRP A 73 -22.14 -12.33 -19.75
N SER A 74 -22.58 -13.53 -19.39
CA SER A 74 -23.77 -14.13 -19.99
C SER A 74 -24.68 -14.77 -18.94
N LYS A 75 -25.99 -14.62 -19.17
CA LYS A 75 -27.00 -15.35 -18.40
C LYS A 75 -27.04 -16.79 -18.89
N GLN A 76 -27.17 -17.72 -17.96
CA GLN A 76 -27.36 -19.14 -18.24
C GLN A 76 -28.54 -19.69 -17.42
N GLU A 77 -28.94 -20.93 -17.70
CA GLU A 77 -29.93 -21.61 -16.86
C GLU A 77 -29.39 -21.69 -15.42
N GLY A 78 -30.17 -21.19 -14.46
CA GLY A 78 -29.78 -21.17 -13.07
C GLY A 78 -28.71 -20.13 -12.68
N GLY A 79 -28.35 -19.14 -13.51
CA GLY A 79 -27.50 -18.03 -13.04
C GLY A 79 -26.69 -17.32 -14.13
N PHE A 80 -25.40 -17.10 -13.88
CA PHE A 80 -24.51 -16.35 -14.77
C PHE A 80 -23.17 -17.05 -14.99
N LYS A 81 -22.56 -16.76 -16.14
CA LYS A 81 -21.16 -17.08 -16.44
C LYS A 81 -20.37 -15.79 -16.66
N TRP A 82 -19.26 -15.68 -15.95
CA TRP A 82 -18.31 -14.58 -16.04
C TRP A 82 -16.99 -15.10 -16.60
N GLY A 83 -16.67 -14.71 -17.84
CA GLY A 83 -15.46 -15.15 -18.54
C GLY A 83 -14.17 -14.51 -18.04
N ASN A 84 -14.26 -13.55 -17.12
CA ASN A 84 -13.13 -12.88 -16.50
C ASN A 84 -12.68 -13.69 -15.29
N ASP A 85 -11.42 -14.10 -15.25
CA ASP A 85 -10.85 -14.77 -14.07
C ASP A 85 -10.53 -13.72 -13.00
N ILE A 86 -11.56 -13.34 -12.25
CA ILE A 86 -11.44 -12.33 -11.19
C ILE A 86 -10.59 -12.83 -10.01
N VAL A 87 -10.39 -14.14 -9.87
CA VAL A 87 -9.55 -14.72 -8.81
C VAL A 87 -8.08 -14.48 -9.13
N ALA A 88 -7.65 -14.84 -10.35
CA ALA A 88 -6.31 -14.53 -10.85
C ALA A 88 -6.06 -13.04 -10.95
N ALA A 89 -7.02 -12.28 -11.47
CA ALA A 89 -6.90 -10.83 -11.58
C ALA A 89 -6.76 -10.16 -10.20
N SER A 90 -7.52 -10.61 -9.20
CA SER A 90 -7.39 -10.10 -7.83
C SER A 90 -6.04 -10.48 -7.22
N PHE A 91 -5.61 -11.73 -7.40
CA PHE A 91 -4.30 -12.18 -6.93
C PHE A 91 -3.18 -11.34 -7.54
N TYR A 92 -3.17 -11.17 -8.87
CA TYR A 92 -2.22 -10.34 -9.61
C TYR A 92 -2.16 -8.91 -9.09
N MET A 93 -3.30 -8.26 -8.88
CA MET A 93 -3.36 -6.88 -8.39
C MET A 93 -2.90 -6.74 -6.94
N LEU A 94 -3.15 -7.75 -6.10
CA LEU A 94 -2.79 -7.72 -4.68
C LEU A 94 -1.33 -8.09 -4.44
N THR A 95 -0.80 -9.08 -5.16
CA THR A 95 0.60 -9.52 -5.00
C THR A 95 1.57 -8.71 -5.83
N ARG A 96 1.09 -8.05 -6.89
CA ARG A 96 1.91 -7.27 -7.81
C ARG A 96 3.07 -8.10 -8.35
N TRP A 97 2.89 -9.40 -8.57
CA TRP A 97 4.00 -10.28 -8.94
C TRP A 97 4.66 -9.91 -10.28
N GLU A 98 4.03 -9.08 -11.12
CA GLU A 98 4.71 -8.44 -12.26
C GLU A 98 6.01 -7.72 -11.86
N GLU A 99 6.06 -7.18 -10.63
CA GLU A 99 7.22 -6.50 -10.07
C GLU A 99 8.40 -7.46 -9.84
N THR A 100 8.19 -8.77 -9.77
CA THR A 100 9.27 -9.75 -9.58
C THR A 100 9.82 -10.29 -10.90
N VAL A 101 9.04 -10.24 -11.98
CA VAL A 101 9.43 -10.82 -13.29
C VAL A 101 9.83 -9.77 -14.32
N ILE A 102 9.45 -8.50 -14.13
CA ILE A 102 9.88 -7.40 -15.00
C ILE A 102 11.23 -6.86 -14.52
N GLU A 103 12.23 -6.96 -15.39
CA GLU A 103 13.62 -6.59 -15.09
C GLU A 103 13.88 -5.07 -15.05
N ASN A 104 13.01 -4.24 -15.63
CA ASN A 104 13.25 -2.81 -15.66
C ASN A 104 13.06 -2.20 -14.25
N LYS A 105 14.15 -1.66 -13.69
CA LYS A 105 14.22 -1.11 -12.34
C LYS A 105 14.84 0.28 -12.36
N ASP A 106 14.53 1.07 -11.34
CA ASP A 106 15.25 2.32 -11.09
C ASP A 106 16.62 2.08 -10.43
N GLU A 107 17.34 3.17 -10.16
CA GLU A 107 18.66 3.17 -9.52
C GLU A 107 18.67 2.58 -8.10
N HIS A 108 17.49 2.41 -7.49
CA HIS A 108 17.30 1.80 -6.18
C HIS A 108 16.80 0.35 -6.28
N ASN A 109 16.83 -0.25 -7.48
CA ASN A 109 16.33 -1.59 -7.75
C ASN A 109 14.81 -1.74 -7.53
N ARG A 110 14.05 -0.63 -7.59
CA ARG A 110 12.59 -0.63 -7.43
C ARG A 110 11.91 -0.80 -8.77
N PHE A 111 10.75 -1.45 -8.76
CA PHE A 111 9.91 -1.55 -9.94
C PHE A 111 9.37 -0.17 -10.37
N LEU A 112 9.42 0.11 -11.67
CA LEU A 112 8.93 1.35 -12.23
C LEU A 112 7.42 1.27 -12.46
N ALA A 113 6.65 2.18 -11.83
CA ALA A 113 5.20 2.21 -11.99
C ALA A 113 4.74 2.32 -13.46
N ILE A 114 5.53 2.98 -14.32
CA ILE A 114 5.28 3.09 -15.76
C ILE A 114 5.28 1.74 -16.48
N ASP A 115 5.92 0.73 -15.90
CA ASP A 115 5.98 -0.61 -16.44
C ASP A 115 4.81 -1.50 -16.03
N SER A 116 4.00 -1.06 -15.07
CA SER A 116 2.82 -1.83 -14.64
C SER A 116 1.79 -1.99 -15.75
N LEU A 117 1.13 -3.15 -15.77
CA LEU A 117 -0.05 -3.38 -16.61
C LEU A 117 -1.09 -2.25 -16.44
N ALA A 118 -1.27 -1.79 -15.19
CA ALA A 118 -2.25 -0.77 -14.83
C ALA A 118 -1.92 0.61 -15.39
N TYR A 119 -0.64 1.02 -15.37
CA TYR A 119 -0.20 2.27 -16.00
C TYR A 119 -0.29 2.18 -17.52
N LYS A 120 0.26 1.11 -18.11
CA LYS A 120 0.29 0.87 -19.56
C LYS A 120 -1.11 0.88 -20.19
N ASN A 121 -2.13 0.47 -19.44
CA ASN A 121 -3.52 0.40 -19.90
C ASN A 121 -4.43 1.45 -19.24
N ASN A 122 -3.88 2.50 -18.64
CA ASN A 122 -4.62 3.65 -18.10
C ASN A 122 -5.74 3.30 -17.08
N PHE A 123 -5.50 2.31 -16.22
CA PHE A 123 -6.41 1.96 -15.12
C PHE A 123 -5.75 2.02 -13.74
N LEU A 124 -4.53 2.57 -13.62
CA LEU A 124 -3.79 2.68 -12.36
C LEU A 124 -4.60 3.32 -11.21
N GLN A 125 -5.47 4.28 -11.52
CA GLN A 125 -6.31 4.98 -10.54
C GLN A 125 -7.63 4.25 -10.21
N ARG A 126 -7.89 3.09 -10.82
CA ARG A 126 -9.13 2.32 -10.61
C ARG A 126 -8.93 1.25 -9.54
N PRO A 127 -9.83 1.13 -8.55
CA PRO A 127 -9.72 0.10 -7.52
C PRO A 127 -10.30 -1.23 -8.03
N ILE A 128 -9.65 -1.83 -9.03
CA ILE A 128 -10.18 -2.98 -9.80
C ILE A 128 -10.71 -4.12 -8.91
N VAL A 129 -9.97 -4.50 -7.87
CA VAL A 129 -10.41 -5.57 -6.95
C VAL A 129 -11.70 -5.18 -6.22
N ASN A 130 -11.87 -3.91 -5.86
CA ASN A 130 -13.13 -3.45 -5.26
C ASN A 130 -14.27 -3.47 -6.28
N GLU A 131 -14.02 -3.10 -7.53
CA GLU A 131 -15.02 -3.16 -8.60
C GLU A 131 -15.50 -4.59 -8.84
N TYR A 132 -14.59 -5.58 -8.86
CA TYR A 132 -14.97 -7.00 -8.92
C TYR A 132 -15.83 -7.42 -7.72
N VAL A 133 -15.49 -6.95 -6.52
CA VAL A 133 -16.29 -7.20 -5.31
C VAL A 133 -17.69 -6.59 -5.40
N GLU A 134 -17.84 -5.42 -6.03
CA GLU A 134 -19.17 -4.83 -6.26
C GLU A 134 -20.00 -5.66 -7.23
N ILE A 135 -19.45 -6.03 -8.38
CA ILE A 135 -20.15 -6.88 -9.37
C ILE A 135 -20.55 -8.22 -8.74
N LEU A 136 -19.63 -8.86 -8.02
CA LEU A 136 -19.90 -10.12 -7.33
C LEU A 136 -21.00 -9.95 -6.27
N TYR A 137 -20.94 -8.90 -5.45
CA TYR A 137 -21.95 -8.64 -4.43
C TYR A 137 -23.34 -8.43 -5.03
N HIS A 138 -23.44 -7.63 -6.10
CA HIS A 138 -24.71 -7.43 -6.80
C HIS A 138 -25.24 -8.71 -7.44
N THR A 139 -24.35 -9.57 -7.95
CA THR A 139 -24.73 -10.87 -8.51
C THR A 139 -25.29 -11.79 -7.42
N LEU A 140 -24.66 -11.83 -6.24
CA LEU A 140 -25.21 -12.58 -5.11
C LEU A 140 -26.54 -12.00 -4.64
N LYS A 141 -26.71 -10.66 -4.67
CA LYS A 141 -28.00 -10.02 -4.36
C LYS A 141 -29.09 -10.44 -5.34
N SER A 142 -28.82 -10.51 -6.64
CA SER A 142 -29.78 -10.98 -7.64
C SER A 142 -30.13 -12.47 -7.47
N PHE A 143 -29.23 -13.24 -6.86
CA PHE A 143 -29.47 -14.64 -6.47
C PHE A 143 -30.29 -14.78 -5.18
N GLY A 144 -30.70 -13.66 -4.56
CA GLY A 144 -31.48 -13.64 -3.33
C GLY A 144 -30.63 -13.73 -2.06
N LEU A 145 -29.38 -13.26 -2.07
CA LEU A 145 -28.53 -13.21 -0.88
C LEU A 145 -29.21 -12.41 0.25
N ASP A 146 -29.53 -13.11 1.33
CA ASP A 146 -30.12 -12.58 2.58
C ASP A 146 -29.06 -12.43 3.69
N GLN A 147 -27.88 -11.95 3.32
CA GLN A 147 -26.82 -11.62 4.27
C GLN A 147 -26.48 -10.14 4.16
N ILE A 148 -26.20 -9.54 5.31
CA ILE A 148 -25.79 -8.14 5.38
C ILE A 148 -24.29 -8.07 5.11
N ARG A 149 -23.91 -7.29 4.11
CA ARG A 149 -22.50 -6.99 3.82
C ARG A 149 -21.85 -6.29 5.01
N LYS A 150 -20.63 -6.70 5.37
CA LYS A 150 -19.86 -6.04 6.42
C LYS A 150 -19.61 -4.57 6.05
N VAL A 151 -20.05 -3.65 6.91
CA VAL A 151 -19.77 -2.22 6.78
C VAL A 151 -18.27 -2.01 6.98
N ARG A 152 -17.63 -1.37 5.99
CA ARG A 152 -16.22 -0.95 6.10
C ARG A 152 -16.16 0.28 7.00
N LYS A 153 -15.41 0.19 8.09
CA LYS A 153 -15.03 1.34 8.92
C LYS A 153 -13.55 1.62 8.65
N TYR A 154 -13.23 2.88 8.42
CA TYR A 154 -11.86 3.35 8.29
C TYR A 154 -11.51 4.18 9.53
N THR A 155 -10.23 4.19 9.87
CA THR A 155 -9.66 5.10 10.85
C THR A 155 -8.45 5.73 10.20
N THR A 156 -8.20 7.01 10.49
CA THR A 156 -7.00 7.69 10.02
C THR A 156 -5.91 7.47 11.04
N LEU A 157 -4.78 6.89 10.61
CA LEU A 157 -3.61 6.71 11.45
C LEU A 157 -2.50 7.61 10.93
N ALA A 158 -2.05 8.54 11.76
CA ALA A 158 -0.93 9.42 11.41
C ALA A 158 0.39 8.69 11.70
N THR A 159 1.10 8.29 10.65
CA THR A 159 2.42 7.66 10.71
C THR A 159 3.49 8.64 10.26
N HIS A 160 4.62 8.65 10.96
CA HIS A 160 5.73 9.56 10.69
C HIS A 160 7.04 8.77 10.71
N ASP A 161 7.76 8.81 9.60
CA ASP A 161 9.13 8.31 9.54
C ASP A 161 10.06 9.37 10.13
N VAL A 162 10.84 8.96 11.14
CA VAL A 162 11.73 9.85 11.89
C VAL A 162 13.11 9.80 11.25
N ASP A 163 13.29 10.49 10.14
CA ASP A 163 14.57 10.50 9.40
C ASP A 163 15.60 11.44 10.04
N ARG A 164 15.13 12.61 10.47
CA ARG A 164 15.95 13.70 11.02
C ARG A 164 15.28 14.34 12.23
N PRO A 165 15.45 13.79 13.44
CA PRO A 165 14.76 14.27 14.64
C PRO A 165 15.26 15.63 15.16
N PHE A 166 16.40 16.11 14.67
CA PHE A 166 16.98 17.40 15.05
C PHE A 166 17.83 17.96 13.91
N LEU A 167 17.93 19.29 13.84
CA LEU A 167 18.92 19.96 13.00
C LEU A 167 20.28 20.05 13.71
N TRP A 168 20.27 20.17 15.05
CA TRP A 168 21.48 20.34 15.86
C TRP A 168 21.56 19.38 17.03
N ASP A 169 22.57 18.52 17.03
CA ASP A 169 22.91 17.65 18.15
C ASP A 169 23.82 18.32 19.20
N SER A 170 24.40 19.48 18.88
CA SER A 170 25.49 20.09 19.64
C SER A 170 25.62 21.59 19.40
N THR A 171 26.27 22.29 20.34
CA THR A 171 26.63 23.72 20.18
C THR A 171 27.51 23.96 18.97
N LEU A 172 28.43 23.02 18.66
CA LEU A 172 29.26 23.10 17.47
C LEU A 172 28.42 22.94 16.20
N GLY A 173 27.42 22.06 16.19
CA GLY A 173 26.45 21.92 15.09
C GLY A 173 25.70 23.23 14.81
N LYS A 174 25.25 23.93 15.86
CA LYS A 174 24.63 25.26 15.76
C LYS A 174 25.54 26.29 15.09
N ILE A 175 26.81 26.35 15.50
CA ILE A 175 27.80 27.28 14.93
C ILE A 175 28.09 26.93 13.45
N LYS A 176 28.33 25.65 13.14
CA LYS A 176 28.55 25.17 11.77
C LYS A 176 27.36 25.49 10.87
N SER A 177 26.14 25.36 11.41
CA SER A 177 24.90 25.69 10.70
C SER A 177 24.85 27.17 10.30
N ILE A 178 25.14 28.11 11.20
CA ILE A 178 25.23 29.54 10.86
C ILE A 178 26.36 29.78 9.85
N GLY A 179 27.54 29.20 10.08
CA GLY A 179 28.70 29.36 9.19
C GLY A 179 28.42 28.87 7.76
N ALA A 180 27.74 27.73 7.60
CA ALA A 180 27.33 27.22 6.30
C ALA A 180 26.30 28.14 5.62
N SER A 181 25.33 28.68 6.35
CA SER A 181 24.36 29.64 5.81
C SER A 181 25.03 30.94 5.35
N LEU A 182 26.09 31.38 6.05
CA LEU A 182 26.86 32.57 5.72
C LEU A 182 27.82 32.38 4.55
N LEU A 183 28.66 31.34 4.61
CA LEU A 183 29.82 31.19 3.71
C LEU A 183 29.49 30.38 2.45
N ILE A 184 28.64 29.36 2.58
CA ILE A 184 28.32 28.44 1.49
C ILE A 184 27.05 28.93 0.77
N ARG A 185 25.93 29.03 1.50
CA ARG A 185 24.62 29.37 0.92
C ARG A 185 24.39 30.85 0.72
N ARG A 186 25.09 31.70 1.49
CA ARG A 186 25.00 33.18 1.46
C ARG A 186 23.56 33.71 1.58
N ASN A 187 22.73 33.03 2.37
CA ASN A 187 21.31 33.35 2.54
C ASN A 187 21.05 34.08 3.86
N LYS A 188 20.75 35.38 3.79
CA LYS A 188 20.55 36.25 4.97
C LYS A 188 19.32 35.87 5.79
N GLU A 189 18.23 35.46 5.15
CA GLU A 189 17.02 35.05 5.85
C GLU A 189 17.22 33.74 6.62
N GLU A 190 17.95 32.79 6.02
CA GLU A 190 18.31 31.54 6.68
C GLU A 190 19.21 31.79 7.90
N ILE A 191 20.17 32.72 7.80
CA ILE A 191 21.02 33.12 8.94
C ILE A 191 20.17 33.71 10.06
N LYS A 192 19.27 34.65 9.73
CA LYS A 192 18.38 35.30 10.70
C LYS A 192 17.50 34.29 11.41
N LEU A 193 16.86 33.38 10.67
CA LEU A 193 16.02 32.32 11.22
C LEU A 193 16.81 31.38 12.13
N ARG A 194 18.00 30.93 11.70
CA ARG A 194 18.86 30.05 12.50
C ARG A 194 19.35 30.72 13.77
N ALA A 195 19.75 31.98 13.69
CA ALA A 195 20.16 32.76 14.86
C ALA A 195 19.00 32.90 15.85
N GLN A 196 17.79 33.23 15.37
CA GLN A 196 16.60 33.32 16.20
C GLN A 196 16.31 31.99 16.91
N ASN A 197 16.28 30.88 16.18
CA ASN A 197 16.06 29.54 16.73
C ASN A 197 17.10 29.17 17.79
N ILE A 198 18.36 29.54 17.59
CA ILE A 198 19.42 29.32 18.57
C ILE A 198 19.19 30.14 19.84
N VAL A 199 18.77 31.41 19.72
CA VAL A 199 18.46 32.27 20.88
C VAL A 199 17.24 31.75 21.66
N THR A 200 16.20 31.26 20.97
CA THR A 200 15.01 30.72 21.62
C THR A 200 15.18 29.30 22.13
N GLY A 201 16.28 28.63 21.79
CA GLY A 201 16.51 27.22 22.11
C GLY A 201 15.64 26.25 21.31
N THR A 202 15.01 26.72 20.22
CA THR A 202 14.12 25.93 19.38
C THR A 202 14.92 25.22 18.30
N ASP A 203 14.85 23.90 18.22
CA ASP A 203 15.33 23.18 17.04
C ASP A 203 14.24 23.17 15.96
N PRO A 204 14.49 23.68 14.74
CA PRO A 204 13.47 23.76 13.70
C PRO A 204 12.98 22.38 13.19
N PHE A 205 13.71 21.30 13.46
CA PHE A 205 13.30 19.94 13.10
C PHE A 205 12.55 19.23 14.24
N ASP A 206 12.60 19.76 15.47
CA ASP A 206 11.82 19.24 16.60
C ASP A 206 10.36 19.71 16.53
N THR A 207 9.61 19.14 15.59
CA THR A 207 8.17 19.42 15.38
C THR A 207 7.26 18.39 16.04
N PHE A 208 7.82 17.47 16.83
CA PHE A 208 7.10 16.30 17.34
C PHE A 208 5.94 16.69 18.27
N ASP A 209 6.09 17.71 19.10
CA ASP A 209 5.00 18.18 19.95
C ASP A 209 3.82 18.69 19.12
N LEU A 210 4.06 19.40 18.01
CA LEU A 210 3.01 19.81 17.08
C LEU A 210 2.29 18.61 16.45
N LEU A 211 3.05 17.60 15.99
CA LEU A 211 2.48 16.40 15.37
C LEU A 211 1.63 15.59 16.37
N MET A 212 2.07 15.53 17.62
CA MET A 212 1.33 14.92 18.73
C MET A 212 0.07 15.72 19.06
N ASP A 213 0.17 17.05 19.20
CA ASP A 213 -0.97 17.95 19.44
C ASP A 213 -2.05 17.80 18.35
N MET A 214 -1.64 17.75 17.07
CA MET A 214 -2.54 17.55 15.94
C MET A 214 -3.30 16.22 16.03
N SER A 215 -2.61 15.14 16.38
CA SER A 215 -3.23 13.81 16.52
C SER A 215 -4.19 13.77 17.71
N GLU A 216 -3.78 14.32 18.85
CA GLU A 216 -4.61 14.40 20.05
C GLU A 216 -5.87 15.25 19.82
N SER A 217 -5.77 16.31 19.01
CA SER A 217 -6.91 17.20 18.70
C SER A 217 -8.08 16.49 18.00
N ILE A 218 -7.81 15.37 17.32
CA ILE A 218 -8.82 14.52 16.67
C ILE A 218 -9.08 13.21 17.44
N GLY A 219 -8.52 13.07 18.65
CA GLY A 219 -8.69 11.89 19.50
C GLY A 219 -7.89 10.66 19.04
N GLU A 220 -6.87 10.84 18.21
CA GLU A 220 -6.06 9.76 17.62
C GLU A 220 -4.63 9.76 18.16
N LYS A 221 -3.92 8.63 17.95
CA LYS A 221 -2.50 8.51 18.27
C LYS A 221 -1.65 8.71 17.01
N ALA A 222 -0.59 9.51 17.14
CA ALA A 222 0.55 9.47 16.23
C ALA A 222 1.40 8.20 16.43
N TYR A 223 1.97 7.73 15.32
CA TYR A 223 2.93 6.64 15.24
C TYR A 223 4.24 7.19 14.68
N PHE A 224 5.33 6.98 15.40
CA PHE A 224 6.67 7.46 15.00
C PHE A 224 7.61 6.27 14.78
N PHE A 225 8.13 6.13 13.58
CA PHE A 225 9.02 5.05 13.18
C PHE A 225 10.47 5.54 13.16
N PHE A 226 11.29 5.01 14.06
CA PHE A 226 12.69 5.43 14.19
C PHE A 226 13.61 4.48 13.45
N MET A 227 14.60 5.03 12.76
CA MET A 227 15.64 4.23 12.13
C MET A 227 16.51 3.54 13.17
N ALA A 228 16.75 2.24 12.97
CA ALA A 228 17.48 1.39 13.90
C ALA A 228 18.87 0.96 13.41
N GLY A 229 19.49 1.75 12.54
CA GLY A 229 20.82 1.47 11.98
C GLY A 229 20.83 1.59 10.46
N GLY A 230 21.77 0.87 9.85
CA GLY A 230 22.01 0.83 8.41
C GLY A 230 23.46 1.12 8.05
N GLU A 231 23.82 0.84 6.81
CA GLU A 231 25.21 0.82 6.33
C GLU A 231 25.43 1.72 5.10
N THR A 232 24.35 2.27 4.55
CA THR A 232 24.36 3.07 3.32
C THR A 232 24.22 4.56 3.62
N GLU A 233 24.48 5.40 2.64
CA GLU A 233 24.23 6.84 2.75
C GLU A 233 22.74 7.22 2.85
N PHE A 234 21.85 6.28 2.54
CA PHE A 234 20.39 6.42 2.65
C PHE A 234 19.88 6.08 4.06
N ASP A 235 20.75 5.59 4.94
CA ASP A 235 20.41 5.15 6.29
C ASP A 235 20.55 6.27 7.33
N ASN A 236 20.69 5.86 8.59
CA ASN A 236 20.42 6.70 9.75
C ASN A 236 21.39 7.87 9.94
N PHE A 237 20.83 9.08 10.00
CA PHE A 237 21.54 10.30 10.39
C PHE A 237 21.82 10.40 11.90
N TYR A 238 21.24 9.52 12.71
CA TYR A 238 21.32 9.53 14.17
C TYR A 238 21.37 8.12 14.74
N GLN A 239 21.84 8.00 15.99
CA GLN A 239 21.79 6.74 16.74
C GLN A 239 20.68 6.80 17.79
N LEU A 240 19.94 5.70 17.95
CA LEU A 240 18.86 5.58 18.95
C LEU A 240 19.34 5.85 20.39
N GLY A 241 20.61 5.54 20.68
CA GLY A 241 21.22 5.76 21.99
C GLY A 241 21.57 7.22 22.30
N GLN A 242 21.43 8.14 21.35
CA GLN A 242 21.75 9.55 21.60
C GLN A 242 20.75 10.15 22.59
N PRO A 243 21.20 10.97 23.57
CA PRO A 243 20.33 11.55 24.58
C PRO A 243 19.10 12.28 24.01
N VAL A 244 19.28 13.09 22.96
CA VAL A 244 18.19 13.83 22.30
C VAL A 244 17.12 12.90 21.71
N VAL A 245 17.52 11.75 21.16
CA VAL A 245 16.61 10.75 20.58
C VAL A 245 15.90 9.98 21.69
N ILE A 246 16.63 9.57 22.73
CA ILE A 246 16.06 8.92 23.92
C ILE A 246 15.00 9.82 24.58
N ASP A 247 15.29 11.11 24.72
CA ASP A 247 14.36 12.06 25.33
C ASP A 247 13.13 12.29 24.45
N LEU A 248 13.28 12.35 23.13
CA LEU A 248 12.16 12.36 22.20
C LEU A 248 11.28 11.10 22.34
N ILE A 249 11.88 9.91 22.35
CA ILE A 249 11.18 8.63 22.57
C ILE A 249 10.39 8.67 23.89
N LYS A 250 10.99 9.18 24.97
CA LYS A 250 10.30 9.33 26.27
C LYS A 250 9.13 10.32 26.20
N ARG A 251 9.28 11.46 25.51
CA ARG A 251 8.19 12.44 25.32
C ARG A 251 7.01 11.80 24.60
N ILE A 252 7.28 11.11 23.48
CA ILE A 252 6.26 10.41 22.68
C ILE A 252 5.51 9.37 23.54
N LYS A 253 6.24 8.51 24.27
CA LYS A 253 5.63 7.50 25.14
C LYS A 253 4.82 8.11 26.28
N LYS A 254 5.32 9.20 26.89
CA LYS A 254 4.64 9.89 27.99
C LYS A 254 3.26 10.42 27.55
N ARG A 255 3.13 10.81 26.29
CA ARG A 255 1.87 11.26 25.67
C ARG A 255 1.02 10.13 25.07
N ASN A 256 1.35 8.86 25.37
CA ASN A 256 0.60 7.68 24.93
C ASN A 256 0.56 7.46 23.39
N HIS A 257 1.54 8.02 22.67
CA HIS A 257 1.75 7.78 21.24
C HIS A 257 2.59 6.51 21.00
N CYS A 258 2.60 6.06 19.75
CA CYS A 258 3.20 4.80 19.34
C CYS A 258 4.60 4.98 18.77
N ILE A 259 5.46 4.01 19.02
CA ILE A 259 6.85 3.96 18.52
C ILE A 259 7.03 2.65 17.76
N GLY A 260 7.59 2.75 16.56
CA GLY A 260 7.97 1.61 15.71
C GLY A 260 9.39 1.76 15.18
N ILE A 261 9.78 0.80 14.36
CA ILE A 261 11.08 0.77 13.67
C ILE A 261 10.86 1.15 12.21
N HIS A 262 11.68 2.07 11.71
CA HIS A 262 11.83 2.34 10.29
C HIS A 262 13.05 1.53 9.80
N PRO A 263 12.86 0.42 9.05
CA PRO A 263 13.96 -0.44 8.65
C PRO A 263 14.97 0.27 7.72
N SER A 264 16.22 -0.20 7.72
CA SER A 264 17.28 0.34 6.88
C SER A 264 17.06 0.04 5.40
N TYR A 265 17.75 0.80 4.55
CA TYR A 265 17.64 0.77 3.09
C TYR A 265 17.80 -0.63 2.47
N ASN A 266 18.72 -1.44 3.00
CA ASN A 266 18.97 -2.81 2.50
C ASN A 266 18.14 -3.90 3.21
N THR A 267 17.16 -3.56 4.04
CA THR A 267 16.37 -4.59 4.75
C THR A 267 15.66 -5.53 3.78
N TYR A 268 15.22 -5.03 2.61
CA TYR A 268 14.46 -5.84 1.65
C TYR A 268 15.25 -7.00 1.00
N ASN A 269 16.59 -6.95 1.03
CA ASN A 269 17.45 -7.96 0.40
C ASN A 269 18.37 -8.68 1.39
N ASN A 270 18.18 -8.48 2.69
CA ASN A 270 18.95 -9.14 3.74
C ASN A 270 18.06 -10.09 4.54
N THR A 271 18.20 -11.40 4.32
CA THR A 271 17.40 -12.43 4.98
C THR A 271 17.76 -12.66 6.46
N GLU A 272 18.87 -12.11 6.94
CA GLU A 272 19.34 -12.26 8.33
C GLU A 272 18.97 -11.09 9.25
N MET A 273 18.38 -10.02 8.70
CA MET A 273 17.85 -8.85 9.44
C MET A 273 16.34 -8.93 9.61
#